data_AF-A0A2T0N110-F1
#
_entry.id   AF-A0A2T0N110-F1
#
_cell.length_a   1.000
_cell.length_b   1.000
_cell.length_c   1.000
_cell.angle_alpha   90.00
_cell.angle_beta   90.00
_cell.angle_gamma   90.00
#
_symmetry.space_group_name_H-M   'P 1'
#
loop_
_entity.id
_entity.type
_entity.pdbx_description
1 polymer ?
#
loop_
_entity_poly.entity_id
_entity_poly.type
_entity_poly.pdbx_seq_one_letter_code
_entity_poly.pdbx_strand_id
1 'polypeptide(L)'
;MQLAEALHGRVVPLLELAPGRAGEPLTRVARRLGTAHEKGRGRLRALLAEAGVTGDNPHALHDMPGMPTADELRALDGLHGDAFERRFTALLRAYLNQLVLVANGERDAGGAARVRELAKAMAGEHTKELAELDRIAR
;
A
#
# COMPACT_ATOMS: atom_id res chain seq x y z
N MET A 1 3.20 -0.82 13.62
CA MET A 1 4.01 -1.45 12.53
C MET A 1 3.38 -2.69 11.89
N GLN A 2 2.70 -3.59 12.62
CA GLN A 2 1.99 -4.74 12.01
C GLN A 2 0.93 -4.29 10.99
N LEU A 3 0.19 -3.23 11.27
CA LEU A 3 -0.78 -2.67 10.32
C LEU A 3 -0.15 -2.28 8.97
N ALA A 4 0.99 -1.56 8.99
CA ALA A 4 1.71 -1.18 7.77
C ALA A 4 2.21 -2.39 6.97
N GLU A 5 2.63 -3.47 7.67
CA GLU A 5 3.06 -4.72 7.05
C GLU A 5 1.89 -5.41 6.33
N ALA A 6 0.73 -5.46 6.99
CA ALA A 6 -0.49 -6.03 6.41
C ALA A 6 -0.98 -5.24 5.19
N LEU A 7 -0.93 -3.90 5.24
CA LEU A 7 -1.29 -3.04 4.11
C LEU A 7 -0.44 -3.35 2.87
N HIS A 8 0.89 -3.40 3.03
CA HIS A 8 1.79 -3.77 1.92
C HIS A 8 1.51 -5.18 1.37
N GLY A 9 1.20 -6.15 2.24
CA GLY A 9 0.91 -7.50 1.80
C GLY A 9 -0.41 -7.62 1.04
N ARG A 10 -1.45 -6.96 1.53
CA ARG A 10 -2.82 -7.12 1.00
C ARG A 10 -3.11 -6.30 -0.25
N VAL A 11 -2.25 -5.34 -0.62
CA VAL A 11 -2.44 -4.58 -1.87
C VAL A 11 -2.02 -5.36 -3.11
N VAL A 12 -1.23 -6.42 -2.95
CA VAL A 12 -0.65 -7.19 -4.08
C VAL A 12 -1.71 -7.59 -5.12
N PRO A 13 -2.87 -8.16 -4.75
CA PRO A 13 -3.89 -8.51 -5.74
C PRO A 13 -4.40 -7.31 -6.54
N LEU A 14 -4.50 -6.11 -5.94
CA LEU A 14 -4.84 -4.91 -6.69
C LEU A 14 -3.74 -4.58 -7.70
N LEU A 15 -2.48 -4.53 -7.26
CA LEU A 15 -1.35 -4.14 -8.12
C LEU A 15 -1.17 -5.09 -9.32
N GLU A 16 -1.45 -6.38 -9.13
CA GLU A 16 -1.35 -7.42 -10.17
C GLU A 16 -2.43 -7.29 -11.26
N LEU A 17 -3.49 -6.51 -11.04
CA LEU A 17 -4.51 -6.26 -12.06
C LEU A 17 -4.07 -5.26 -13.13
N ALA A 18 -3.06 -4.41 -12.86
CA ALA A 18 -2.68 -3.36 -13.81
C ALA A 18 -2.05 -3.93 -15.11
N PRO A 19 -1.06 -4.85 -15.05
CA PRO A 19 -0.50 -5.45 -16.25
C PRO A 19 -1.60 -6.13 -17.10
N GLY A 20 -1.72 -5.70 -18.36
CA GLY A 20 -2.70 -6.26 -19.30
C GLY A 20 -4.11 -5.65 -19.22
N ARG A 21 -4.39 -4.76 -18.26
CA ARG A 21 -5.69 -4.05 -18.16
C ARG A 21 -5.56 -2.52 -18.12
N ALA A 22 -4.45 -1.99 -17.61
CA ALA A 22 -4.13 -0.57 -17.62
C ALA A 22 -3.14 -0.20 -18.74
N GLY A 23 -3.14 1.07 -19.12
CA GLY A 23 -2.12 1.70 -19.94
C GLY A 23 -0.73 1.67 -19.29
N GLU A 24 0.29 1.84 -20.13
CA GLU A 24 1.68 1.72 -19.74
C GLU A 24 2.12 2.61 -18.55
N PRO A 25 1.67 3.88 -18.42
CA PRO A 25 2.05 4.71 -17.27
C PRO A 25 1.59 4.11 -15.94
N LEU A 26 0.34 3.64 -15.86
CA LEU A 26 -0.24 3.10 -14.63
C LEU A 26 0.30 1.69 -14.33
N THR A 27 0.52 0.87 -15.35
CA THR A 27 1.20 -0.43 -15.24
C THR A 27 2.60 -0.28 -14.63
N ARG A 28 3.36 0.74 -15.06
CA ARG A 28 4.69 1.03 -14.52
C ARG A 28 4.67 1.43 -13.04
N VAL A 29 3.72 2.28 -12.67
CA VAL A 29 3.51 2.65 -11.26
C VAL A 29 3.18 1.42 -10.42
N ALA A 30 2.23 0.59 -10.85
CA ALA A 30 1.84 -0.61 -10.12
C ALA A 30 3.01 -1.58 -9.87
N ARG A 31 3.82 -1.86 -10.90
CA ARG A 31 5.00 -2.74 -10.79
C ARG A 31 6.07 -2.18 -9.84
N ARG A 32 6.32 -0.87 -9.91
CA ARG A 32 7.29 -0.22 -9.01
C ARG A 32 6.81 -0.26 -7.58
N LEU A 33 5.52 0.04 -7.33
CA LEU A 33 4.92 -0.05 -6.01
C LEU A 33 5.00 -1.48 -5.45
N GLY A 34 4.73 -2.50 -6.26
CA GLY A 34 4.86 -3.90 -5.82
C GLY A 34 6.27 -4.21 -5.29
N THR A 35 7.30 -3.82 -6.04
CA THR A 35 8.70 -4.00 -5.62
C THR A 35 9.02 -3.18 -4.36
N ALA A 36 8.61 -1.91 -4.31
CA ALA A 36 8.91 -1.00 -3.22
C ALA A 36 8.23 -1.44 -1.91
N HIS A 37 6.95 -1.82 -1.97
CA HIS A 37 6.18 -2.26 -0.82
C HIS A 37 6.63 -3.62 -0.30
N GLU A 38 7.07 -4.54 -1.16
CA GLU A 38 7.68 -5.80 -0.68
C GLU A 38 8.97 -5.52 0.11
N LYS A 39 9.85 -4.64 -0.41
CA LYS A 39 11.04 -4.19 0.32
C LYS A 39 10.67 -3.48 1.64
N GLY A 40 9.64 -2.66 1.62
CA GLY A 40 9.05 -2.06 2.82
C GLY A 40 8.59 -3.09 3.84
N ARG A 41 7.89 -4.13 3.37
CA ARG A 41 7.40 -5.25 4.18
C ARG A 41 8.55 -6.00 4.86
N GLY A 42 9.66 -6.22 4.14
CA GLY A 42 10.89 -6.78 4.72
C GLY A 42 11.47 -5.93 5.86
N ARG A 43 11.57 -4.61 5.68
CA ARG A 43 12.02 -3.67 6.73
C ARG A 43 11.13 -3.70 7.96
N LEU A 44 9.80 -3.75 7.76
CA LEU A 44 8.82 -3.82 8.84
C LEU A 44 8.91 -5.14 9.60
N ARG A 45 9.01 -6.27 8.90
CA ARG A 45 9.17 -7.60 9.51
C ARG A 45 10.44 -7.71 10.34
N ALA A 46 11.54 -7.13 9.87
CA ALA A 46 12.79 -7.09 10.63
C ALA A 46 12.61 -6.34 11.96
N LEU A 47 12.00 -5.15 11.95
CA LEU A 47 11.72 -4.41 13.19
C LEU A 47 10.76 -5.14 14.12
N LEU A 48 9.73 -5.80 13.58
CA LEU A 48 8.79 -6.58 14.38
C LEU A 48 9.48 -7.77 15.06
N ALA A 49 10.36 -8.47 14.33
CA ALA A 49 11.16 -9.56 14.87
C ALA A 49 12.13 -9.08 15.97
N GLU A 50 12.82 -7.94 15.77
CA GLU A 50 13.66 -7.32 16.81
C GLU A 50 12.86 -6.98 18.07
N ALA A 51 11.60 -6.59 17.93
CA ALA A 51 10.70 -6.29 19.03
C ALA A 51 10.05 -7.53 19.68
N GLY A 52 10.40 -8.75 19.23
CA GLY A 52 9.82 -9.99 19.74
C GLY A 52 8.35 -10.20 19.36
N VAL A 53 7.83 -9.44 18.39
CA VAL A 53 6.48 -9.64 17.86
C VAL A 53 6.49 -10.91 17.02
N THR A 54 5.77 -11.92 17.50
CA THR A 54 5.67 -13.25 16.89
C THR A 54 4.21 -13.60 16.61
N GLY A 55 4.00 -14.66 15.83
CA GLY A 55 2.67 -15.11 15.43
C GLY A 55 2.12 -14.38 14.20
N ASP A 56 0.89 -14.73 13.85
CA ASP A 56 0.22 -14.17 12.69
C ASP A 56 -0.09 -12.68 12.88
N ASN A 57 -0.02 -11.93 11.78
CA ASN A 57 -0.41 -10.53 11.79
C ASN A 57 -1.95 -10.44 11.92
N PRO A 58 -2.49 -9.88 13.01
CA PRO A 58 -3.94 -9.84 13.23
C PRO A 58 -4.67 -9.00 12.16
N HIS A 59 -3.96 -8.09 11.48
CA HIS A 59 -4.51 -7.24 10.43
C HIS A 59 -4.53 -7.92 9.05
N ALA A 60 -3.95 -9.12 8.92
CA ALA A 60 -3.90 -9.83 7.64
C ALA A 60 -5.29 -10.34 7.17
N LEU A 61 -6.26 -10.47 8.07
CA LEU A 61 -7.51 -11.20 7.81
C LEU A 61 -8.79 -10.36 7.84
N HIS A 62 -8.73 -9.06 8.12
CA HIS A 62 -9.92 -8.20 8.27
C HIS A 62 -9.82 -6.93 7.44
N ASP A 63 -10.92 -6.42 6.90
CA ASP A 63 -10.91 -5.18 6.12
C ASP A 63 -10.29 -4.01 6.89
N MET A 64 -9.46 -3.26 6.18
CA MET A 64 -8.69 -2.14 6.70
C MET A 64 -9.06 -0.87 5.95
N PRO A 65 -9.13 0.29 6.61
CA PRO A 65 -9.35 1.55 5.91
C PRO A 65 -8.35 1.73 4.76
N GLY A 66 -8.83 2.24 3.62
CA GLY A 66 -8.02 2.47 2.42
C GLY A 66 -7.64 1.21 1.62
N MET A 67 -7.93 0.00 2.11
CA MET A 67 -7.75 -1.22 1.33
C MET A 67 -8.99 -1.52 0.50
N PRO A 68 -8.84 -2.01 -0.74
CA PRO A 68 -9.96 -2.59 -1.46
C PRO A 68 -10.52 -3.80 -0.71
N THR A 69 -11.84 -3.87 -0.56
CA THR A 69 -12.51 -5.09 -0.10
C THR A 69 -12.50 -6.16 -1.19
N ALA A 70 -12.86 -7.39 -0.82
CA ALA A 70 -13.01 -8.48 -1.80
C ALA A 70 -14.06 -8.17 -2.87
N ASP A 71 -15.15 -7.47 -2.53
CA ASP A 71 -16.17 -7.04 -3.50
C ASP A 71 -15.64 -5.95 -4.44
N GLU A 72 -14.84 -5.02 -3.92
CA GLU A 72 -14.25 -3.97 -4.74
C GLU A 72 -13.22 -4.51 -5.73
N LEU A 73 -12.45 -5.54 -5.35
CA LEU A 73 -11.57 -6.26 -6.27
C LEU A 73 -12.36 -7.02 -7.33
N ARG A 74 -13.41 -7.76 -6.95
CA ARG A 74 -14.29 -8.45 -7.91
C ARG A 74 -14.95 -7.49 -8.89
N ALA A 75 -15.35 -6.31 -8.42
CA ALA A 75 -15.96 -5.30 -9.28
C ALA A 75 -15.03 -4.80 -10.39
N LEU A 76 -13.70 -4.94 -10.26
CA LEU A 76 -12.75 -4.61 -11.31
C LEU A 76 -12.76 -5.60 -12.49
N ASP A 77 -13.25 -6.84 -12.30
CA ASP A 77 -13.21 -7.86 -13.36
C ASP A 77 -14.18 -7.56 -14.52
N GLY A 78 -15.28 -6.87 -14.25
CA GLY A 78 -16.23 -6.43 -15.28
C GLY A 78 -15.86 -5.10 -15.94
N LEU A 79 -14.75 -4.47 -15.54
CA LEU A 79 -14.35 -3.16 -16.04
C LEU A 79 -13.20 -3.27 -17.04
N HIS A 80 -13.24 -2.44 -18.07
CA HIS A 80 -12.22 -2.34 -19.11
C HIS A 80 -11.93 -0.89 -19.47
N GLY A 81 -10.77 -0.65 -20.09
CA GLY A 81 -10.32 0.67 -20.54
C GLY A 81 -10.43 1.72 -19.44
N ASP A 82 -10.94 2.90 -19.78
CA ASP A 82 -11.01 4.03 -18.85
C ASP A 82 -11.83 3.74 -17.60
N ALA A 83 -12.84 2.86 -17.68
CA ALA A 83 -13.64 2.50 -16.50
C ALA A 83 -12.81 1.70 -15.49
N PHE A 84 -11.99 0.78 -15.97
CA PHE A 84 -11.03 0.05 -15.14
C PHE A 84 -10.00 1.01 -14.54
N GLU A 85 -9.37 1.85 -15.37
CA GLU A 85 -8.31 2.75 -14.90
C GLU A 85 -8.80 3.74 -13.86
N ARG A 86 -10.00 4.32 -14.03
CA ARG A 86 -10.61 5.19 -13.02
C ARG A 86 -10.82 4.47 -11.70
N ARG A 87 -11.38 3.26 -11.73
CA ARG A 87 -11.67 2.49 -10.51
C ARG A 87 -10.40 2.01 -9.83
N PHE A 88 -9.46 1.47 -10.60
CA PHE A 88 -8.14 1.05 -10.13
C PHE A 88 -7.40 2.22 -9.46
N THR A 89 -7.32 3.37 -10.13
CA THR A 89 -6.65 4.56 -9.61
C THR A 89 -7.29 5.03 -8.30
N ALA A 90 -8.62 5.03 -8.20
CA ALA A 90 -9.31 5.42 -6.98
C ALA A 90 -8.96 4.50 -5.80
N LEU A 91 -8.92 3.17 -6.02
CA LEU A 91 -8.51 2.21 -5.00
C LEU A 91 -7.04 2.36 -4.62
N LEU A 92 -6.15 2.51 -5.61
CA LEU A 92 -4.72 2.69 -5.35
C LEU A 92 -4.45 4.00 -4.59
N ARG A 93 -5.18 5.07 -4.92
CA ARG A 93 -5.11 6.35 -4.21
C ARG A 93 -5.57 6.20 -2.75
N ALA A 94 -6.67 5.50 -2.51
CA ALA A 94 -7.16 5.24 -1.15
C ALA A 94 -6.12 4.49 -0.31
N TYR A 95 -5.47 3.47 -0.89
CA TYR A 95 -4.39 2.72 -0.27
C TYR A 95 -3.18 3.60 0.06
N LEU A 96 -2.70 4.40 -0.89
CA LEU A 96 -1.54 5.27 -0.67
C LEU A 96 -1.83 6.36 0.37
N ASN A 97 -3.04 6.91 0.39
CA ASN A 97 -3.48 7.83 1.43
C ASN A 97 -3.44 7.17 2.82
N GLN A 98 -3.94 5.92 2.92
CA GLN A 98 -3.89 5.19 4.18
C GLN A 98 -2.45 4.93 4.63
N LEU A 99 -1.55 4.57 3.72
CA LEU A 99 -0.14 4.38 4.05
C LEU A 99 0.50 5.67 4.61
N VAL A 100 0.23 6.82 3.99
CA VAL A 100 0.69 8.12 4.50
C VAL A 100 0.13 8.38 5.89
N LEU A 101 -1.16 8.13 6.12
CA LEU A 101 -1.80 8.33 7.41
C LEU A 101 -1.18 7.44 8.51
N VAL A 102 -1.07 6.14 8.26
CA VAL A 102 -0.50 5.17 9.21
C VAL A 102 0.97 5.48 9.50
N ALA A 103 1.76 5.78 8.47
CA ALA A 103 3.17 6.11 8.66
C ALA A 103 3.37 7.40 9.47
N ASN A 104 2.54 8.43 9.27
CA ASN A 104 2.59 9.64 10.11
C ASN A 104 2.19 9.35 11.55
N GLY A 105 1.13 8.56 11.78
CA GLY A 105 0.73 8.16 13.14
C GLY A 105 1.84 7.42 13.89
N GLU A 106 2.49 6.46 13.24
CA GLU A 106 3.61 5.70 13.83
C GLU A 106 4.86 6.57 14.03
N ARG A 107 5.12 7.54 13.15
CA ARG A 107 6.19 8.52 13.33
C ARG A 107 5.96 9.35 14.60
N ASP A 108 4.74 9.80 14.82
CA ASP A 108 4.40 10.74 15.89
C ASP A 108 4.21 10.04 17.24
N ALA A 109 3.67 8.82 17.25
CA ALA A 109 3.31 8.08 18.46
C ALA A 109 4.19 6.85 18.78
N GLY A 110 5.07 6.42 17.86
CA GLY A 110 5.86 5.21 18.05
C GLY A 110 6.80 5.28 19.25
N GLY A 111 6.84 4.23 20.09
CA GLY A 111 7.62 4.24 21.34
C GLY A 111 9.13 4.21 21.14
N ALA A 112 9.62 3.42 20.17
CA ALA A 112 11.06 3.27 19.90
C ALA A 112 11.55 4.24 18.81
N ALA A 113 12.75 4.81 18.99
CA ALA A 113 13.33 5.75 18.02
C ALA A 113 13.47 5.16 16.62
N ARG A 114 13.94 3.90 16.49
CA ARG A 114 14.03 3.21 15.19
C ARG A 114 12.67 3.04 14.50
N VAL A 115 11.59 2.84 15.25
CA VAL A 115 10.23 2.74 14.69
C VAL A 115 9.82 4.09 14.11
N ARG A 116 10.01 5.18 14.84
CA ARG A 116 9.70 6.54 14.36
C ARG A 116 10.52 6.92 13.13
N GLU A 117 11.79 6.56 13.09
CA GLU A 117 12.65 6.83 11.92
C GLU A 117 12.23 6.03 10.68
N LEU A 118 11.90 4.74 10.81
CA LEU A 118 11.36 3.98 9.68
C LEU A 118 10.02 4.57 9.23
N ALA A 119 9.13 4.90 10.16
CA ALA A 119 7.83 5.48 9.86
C ALA A 119 7.95 6.83 9.14
N LYS A 120 8.90 7.68 9.55
CA LYS A 120 9.23 8.94 8.86
C LYS A 120 9.70 8.71 7.43
N ALA A 121 10.61 7.75 7.22
CA ALA A 121 11.10 7.42 5.90
C ALA A 121 9.96 6.92 5.00
N MET A 122 9.13 6.00 5.51
CA MET A 122 7.97 5.48 4.80
C MET A 122 6.93 6.56 4.48
N ALA A 123 6.64 7.48 5.40
CA ALA A 123 5.74 8.61 5.12
C ALA A 123 6.22 9.43 3.92
N GLY A 124 7.53 9.72 3.85
CA GLY A 124 8.14 10.41 2.72
C GLY A 124 8.13 9.61 1.41
N GLU A 125 8.30 8.29 1.47
CA GLU A 125 8.17 7.38 0.33
C GLU A 125 6.72 7.41 -0.21
N HIS A 126 5.73 7.19 0.66
CA HIS A 126 4.32 7.09 0.29
C HIS A 126 3.72 8.41 -0.20
N THR A 127 4.14 9.55 0.34
CA THR A 127 3.74 10.86 -0.20
C THR A 127 4.24 11.06 -1.63
N LYS A 128 5.45 10.61 -1.96
CA LYS A 128 5.98 10.70 -3.35
C LYS A 128 5.24 9.76 -4.29
N GLU A 129 4.90 8.56 -3.82
CA GLU A 129 4.12 7.57 -4.57
C GLU A 129 2.71 8.10 -4.90
N LEU A 130 2.03 8.69 -3.92
CA LEU A 130 0.73 9.33 -4.10
C LEU A 130 0.82 10.50 -5.10
N ALA A 131 1.81 11.38 -4.94
CA ALA A 131 2.02 12.50 -5.84
C ALA A 131 2.40 12.07 -7.27
N GLU A 132 2.97 10.89 -7.45
CA GLU A 132 3.19 10.31 -8.76
C GLU A 132 1.90 9.78 -9.37
N LEU A 133 1.10 9.03 -8.62
CA LEU A 133 -0.21 8.56 -9.06
C LEU A 133 -1.10 9.75 -9.50
N ASP A 134 -1.13 10.82 -8.71
CA ASP A 134 -1.91 12.02 -9.00
C ASP A 134 -1.38 12.86 -10.17
N ARG A 135 -0.17 12.59 -10.67
CA ARG A 135 0.34 13.19 -11.91
C ARG A 135 -0.05 12.37 -13.13
N ILE A 136 -0.04 11.05 -13.02
CA ILE A 136 -0.35 10.17 -14.15
C ILE A 136 -1.86 10.03 -14.40
N ALA A 137 -2.69 10.22 -13.38
CA ALA A 137 -4.14 10.06 -13.46
C ALA A 137 -4.90 11.39 -13.67
N ARG A 138 -4.22 12.40 -14.22
CA ARG A 138 -4.82 13.71 -14.56
C ARG A 138 -5.53 13.67 -15.90
#